data_AF-A0AAW0IJR8-F1
#
_entry.id   AF-A0AAW0IJR8-F1
#
_cell.length_a   1.000
_cell.length_b   1.000
_cell.length_c   1.000
_cell.angle_alpha   90.00
_cell.angle_beta   90.00
_cell.angle_gamma   90.00
#
_symmetry.space_group_name_H-M   'P 1'
#
loop_
_entity.id
_entity.type
_entity.pdbx_description
1 polymer ?
#
loop_
_entity_poly.entity_id
_entity_poly.type
_entity_poly.pdbx_seq_one_letter_code
_entity_poly.pdbx_strand_id
1 'polypeptide(L)'
;MMTSLIELDLSSSFLIGAIPASIGNLSNLQYLYLYGNYISGSIPEEIGLLRHLIIVQLLYNNLSGEIPASVGKMTNLTHLSLFKNKPSGTIPTSIGNMNKLSNVNFNDNELSGSIPTTIGNLTMLTSLSLNNNKLIGSLPLEINNFTNIINLQLANNNFTGHLPKLVCQAGSLVYFGATNNHFTGPIPKSLKNCTSLFRVRLDGNQLKGNITEDFGIYPNLNYIDLSDNNLYGELSSKWGQCHNLTSLKLSNNKISDSIPPELSEASQLRELDLSSNHLTGKIPKEFGCLKSLLKLLFSNNQLLRDIPSIIGMLSHITDLNLALNNLNGLIPKQLGECSELLFLDLSKNKLEGRIPFDIGSLHSLQNLDLSWNMLTGEIPQQLGGMPWLETLNLYHNNLFGSIPTIFDDILSLTSLTHICRQRVRKTKNKSGGIQNDDIFAIWSYDEKMVYENIIEATEDFDLKYCSGVGGHGSVYKAELPTSQVVAMKKLHPLLNGETFNQKTITSEIHASTEIRHRKIVKLYGFCSHPRHLLLVYKYLEGEAWYEANAFDWIKRVSVVKDVANALSYMHHDFSLPIIHQDISSKNISNVWLTLLTLALLDF
;
A
#
# COMPACT_ATOMS: atom_id res chain seq x y z
N MET A 1 -15.54 -30.30 48.93
CA MET A 1 -14.63 -29.31 48.34
C MET A 1 -13.41 -30.05 47.80
N MET A 2 -13.01 -29.81 46.54
CA MET A 2 -11.83 -30.46 45.92
C MET A 2 -10.53 -29.74 46.31
N THR A 3 -10.30 -29.54 47.61
CA THR A 3 -9.14 -28.77 48.10
C THR A 3 -7.80 -29.45 47.80
N SER A 4 -7.77 -30.73 47.46
CA SER A 4 -6.56 -31.47 47.06
C SER A 4 -6.20 -31.34 45.58
N LEU A 5 -7.01 -30.64 44.78
CA LEU A 5 -6.78 -30.53 43.34
C LEU A 5 -5.54 -29.67 43.04
N ILE A 6 -4.63 -30.21 42.25
CA ILE A 6 -3.35 -29.56 41.87
C ILE A 6 -3.42 -29.01 40.44
N GLU A 7 -4.15 -29.68 39.56
CA GLU A 7 -4.29 -29.33 38.15
C GLU A 7 -5.75 -29.36 37.74
N LEU A 8 -6.16 -28.33 37.01
CA LEU A 8 -7.47 -28.23 36.39
C LEU A 8 -7.27 -27.82 34.93
N ASP A 9 -7.43 -28.80 34.04
CA ASP A 9 -7.46 -28.58 32.60
C ASP A 9 -8.89 -28.77 32.08
N LEU A 10 -9.45 -27.68 31.56
CA LEU A 10 -10.74 -27.63 30.88
C LEU A 10 -10.60 -26.95 29.52
N SER A 11 -9.42 -26.98 28.93
CA SER A 11 -9.13 -26.33 27.66
C SER A 11 -9.92 -26.96 26.49
N SER A 12 -10.16 -26.17 25.44
CA SER A 12 -10.76 -26.61 24.18
C SER A 12 -12.07 -27.42 24.32
N SER A 13 -12.90 -27.06 25.29
CA SER A 13 -14.10 -27.82 25.70
C SER A 13 -15.41 -27.09 25.39
N PHE A 14 -15.36 -26.02 24.57
CA PHE A 14 -16.50 -25.17 24.21
C PHE A 14 -17.27 -24.60 25.42
N LEU A 15 -16.60 -24.43 26.56
CA LEU A 15 -17.24 -23.94 27.79
C LEU A 15 -17.72 -22.50 27.61
N ILE A 16 -18.91 -22.22 28.16
CA ILE A 16 -19.57 -20.91 28.16
C ILE A 16 -19.76 -20.40 29.59
N GLY A 17 -20.17 -19.15 29.74
CA GLY A 17 -20.40 -18.52 31.05
C GLY A 17 -19.12 -17.93 31.65
N ALA A 18 -19.20 -17.49 32.90
CA ALA A 18 -18.09 -16.82 33.58
C ALA A 18 -17.26 -17.77 34.44
N ILE A 19 -16.00 -17.38 34.71
CA ILE A 19 -15.18 -18.04 35.73
C ILE A 19 -15.86 -17.77 37.08
N PRO A 20 -16.34 -18.80 37.81
CA PRO A 20 -17.07 -18.57 39.05
C PRO A 20 -16.11 -18.17 40.17
N ALA A 21 -16.56 -17.27 41.07
CA ALA A 21 -15.82 -16.87 42.27
C ALA A 21 -15.37 -18.06 43.13
N SER A 22 -16.13 -19.16 43.11
CA SER A 22 -15.79 -20.41 43.81
C SER A 22 -14.49 -21.06 43.33
N ILE A 23 -13.89 -20.62 42.21
CA ILE A 23 -12.56 -21.06 41.79
C ILE A 23 -11.52 -20.82 42.88
N GLY A 24 -11.66 -19.74 43.67
CA GLY A 24 -10.78 -19.39 44.78
C GLY A 24 -10.73 -20.43 45.92
N ASN A 25 -11.68 -21.37 45.95
CA ASN A 25 -11.68 -22.48 46.93
C ASN A 25 -10.64 -23.57 46.60
N LEU A 26 -10.06 -23.57 45.40
CA LEU A 26 -9.05 -24.55 44.97
C LEU A 26 -7.64 -24.15 45.43
N SER A 27 -7.46 -23.91 46.73
CA SER A 27 -6.27 -23.25 47.28
C SER A 27 -4.92 -23.96 47.03
N ASN A 28 -4.92 -25.26 46.68
CA ASN A 28 -3.71 -26.03 46.34
C ASN A 28 -3.43 -26.13 44.83
N LEU A 29 -4.24 -25.47 43.99
CA LEU A 29 -4.09 -25.51 42.54
C LEU A 29 -2.78 -24.85 42.11
N GLN A 30 -2.05 -25.54 41.24
CA GLN A 30 -0.78 -25.11 40.66
C GLN A 30 -0.90 -24.82 39.16
N TYR A 31 -1.79 -25.54 38.47
CA TYR A 31 -1.96 -25.43 37.02
C TYR A 31 -3.45 -25.21 36.70
N LEU A 32 -3.74 -24.12 35.98
CA LEU A 32 -5.09 -23.79 35.52
C LEU A 32 -5.06 -23.52 34.01
N TYR A 33 -5.67 -24.43 33.25
CA TYR A 33 -5.79 -24.35 31.79
C TYR A 33 -7.27 -24.22 31.41
N LEU A 34 -7.67 -23.02 30.97
CA LEU A 34 -9.04 -22.73 30.51
C LEU A 34 -9.07 -22.24 29.05
N TYR A 35 -7.97 -22.40 28.32
CA TYR A 35 -7.79 -21.80 27.00
C TYR A 35 -8.66 -22.44 25.91
N GLY A 36 -8.96 -21.71 24.84
CA GLY A 36 -9.68 -22.24 23.68
C GLY A 36 -11.16 -22.54 23.97
N ASN A 37 -11.81 -21.75 24.82
CA ASN A 37 -13.23 -21.88 25.15
C ASN A 37 -14.00 -20.59 24.75
N TYR A 38 -15.27 -20.50 25.16
CA TYR A 38 -16.12 -19.32 25.01
C TYR A 38 -16.43 -18.67 26.37
N ILE A 39 -15.52 -18.80 27.33
CA ILE A 39 -15.68 -18.25 28.68
C ILE A 39 -15.76 -16.73 28.57
N SER A 40 -16.72 -16.13 29.25
CA SER A 40 -17.09 -14.71 29.16
C SER A 40 -17.13 -14.05 30.53
N GLY A 41 -17.44 -12.75 30.60
CA GLY A 41 -17.44 -12.01 31.86
C GLY A 41 -16.03 -11.70 32.37
N SER A 42 -15.95 -11.14 33.57
CA SER A 42 -14.68 -10.71 34.16
C SER A 42 -13.89 -11.83 34.83
N ILE A 43 -12.58 -11.65 34.91
CA ILE A 43 -11.73 -12.46 35.79
C ILE A 43 -12.14 -12.11 37.24
N PRO A 44 -12.57 -13.09 38.06
CA PRO A 44 -13.02 -12.82 39.42
C PRO A 44 -11.86 -12.45 40.36
N GLU A 45 -12.11 -11.57 41.34
CA GLU A 45 -11.12 -11.17 42.35
C GLU A 45 -10.63 -12.36 43.21
N GLU A 46 -11.45 -13.39 43.33
CA GLU A 46 -11.13 -14.62 44.07
C GLU A 46 -9.99 -15.42 43.44
N ILE A 47 -9.63 -15.16 42.17
CA ILE A 47 -8.48 -15.82 41.54
C ILE A 47 -7.18 -15.56 42.32
N GLY A 48 -7.05 -14.40 42.96
CA GLY A 48 -5.90 -14.07 43.80
C GLY A 48 -5.78 -14.86 45.11
N LEU A 49 -6.77 -15.72 45.43
CA LEU A 49 -6.68 -16.66 46.55
C LEU A 49 -5.82 -17.90 46.19
N LEU A 50 -5.58 -18.15 44.91
CA LEU A 50 -4.85 -19.30 44.39
C LEU A 50 -3.32 -19.10 44.41
N ARG A 51 -2.76 -18.93 45.61
CA ARG A 51 -1.36 -18.53 45.83
C ARG A 51 -0.31 -19.58 45.42
N HIS A 52 -0.73 -20.81 45.16
CA HIS A 52 0.14 -21.90 44.70
C HIS A 52 0.22 -22.01 43.17
N LEU A 53 -0.53 -21.19 42.42
CA LEU A 53 -0.50 -21.22 40.96
C LEU A 53 0.89 -20.89 40.42
N ILE A 54 1.33 -21.74 39.49
CA ILE A 54 2.57 -21.65 38.74
C ILE A 54 2.27 -21.22 37.30
N ILE A 55 1.19 -21.74 36.72
CA ILE A 55 0.77 -21.45 35.34
C ILE A 55 -0.73 -21.16 35.28
N VAL A 56 -1.09 -20.06 34.61
CA VAL A 56 -2.47 -19.71 34.25
C VAL A 56 -2.56 -19.39 32.77
N GLN A 57 -3.36 -20.16 32.03
CA GLN A 57 -3.62 -19.94 30.61
C GLN A 57 -5.11 -19.74 30.35
N LEU A 58 -5.47 -18.49 30.02
CA LEU A 58 -6.85 -18.07 29.71
C LEU A 58 -7.02 -17.65 28.24
N LEU A 59 -6.03 -17.93 27.39
CA LEU A 59 -5.96 -17.50 25.98
C LEU A 59 -7.11 -18.03 25.12
N TYR A 60 -7.49 -17.27 24.09
CA TYR A 60 -8.61 -17.59 23.19
C TYR A 60 -9.93 -17.86 23.94
N ASN A 61 -10.45 -16.81 24.57
CA ASN A 61 -11.76 -16.80 25.23
C ASN A 61 -12.48 -15.47 24.93
N ASN A 62 -13.59 -15.21 25.60
CA ASN A 62 -14.37 -13.98 25.51
C ASN A 62 -14.39 -13.21 26.84
N LEU A 63 -13.32 -13.34 27.66
CA LEU A 63 -13.19 -12.64 28.95
C LEU A 63 -13.16 -11.13 28.74
N SER A 64 -13.80 -10.37 29.63
CA SER A 64 -13.97 -8.92 29.54
C SER A 64 -13.71 -8.21 30.87
N GLY A 65 -13.88 -6.89 30.95
CA GLY A 65 -13.68 -6.14 32.20
C GLY A 65 -12.22 -5.99 32.58
N GLU A 66 -11.94 -5.49 33.77
CA GLU A 66 -10.57 -5.19 34.20
C GLU A 66 -9.79 -6.43 34.66
N ILE A 67 -8.47 -6.38 34.57
CA ILE A 67 -7.60 -7.37 35.24
C ILE A 67 -7.62 -7.06 36.74
N PRO A 68 -8.14 -7.94 37.60
CA PRO A 68 -8.31 -7.65 39.02
C PRO A 68 -6.96 -7.50 39.72
N ALA A 69 -6.84 -6.52 40.62
CA ALA A 69 -5.59 -6.23 41.33
C ALA A 69 -5.13 -7.42 42.21
N SER A 70 -6.05 -8.30 42.60
CA SER A 70 -5.75 -9.53 43.32
C SER A 70 -4.84 -10.50 42.57
N VAL A 71 -4.70 -10.39 41.23
CA VAL A 71 -3.75 -11.20 40.44
C VAL A 71 -2.32 -11.09 41.00
N GLY A 72 -1.94 -9.91 41.49
CA GLY A 72 -0.63 -9.66 42.11
C GLY A 72 -0.35 -10.44 43.40
N LYS A 73 -1.33 -11.18 43.96
CA LYS A 73 -1.15 -12.06 45.12
C LYS A 73 -0.58 -13.43 44.74
N MET A 74 -0.58 -13.80 43.46
CA MET A 74 -0.10 -15.09 42.95
C MET A 74 1.41 -15.07 42.71
N THR A 75 2.20 -14.89 43.76
CA THR A 75 3.66 -14.65 43.67
C THR A 75 4.49 -15.85 43.18
N ASN A 76 3.89 -17.05 43.11
CA ASN A 76 4.52 -18.24 42.54
C ASN A 76 4.36 -18.35 41.01
N LEU A 77 3.55 -17.49 40.40
CA LEU A 77 3.22 -17.59 38.99
C LEU A 77 4.44 -17.26 38.12
N THR A 78 4.67 -18.10 37.12
CA THR A 78 5.76 -17.96 36.15
C THR A 78 5.23 -17.54 34.78
N HIS A 79 4.02 -17.97 34.42
CA HIS A 79 3.39 -17.70 33.14
C HIS A 79 1.97 -17.15 33.34
N LEU A 80 1.72 -15.96 32.78
CA LEU A 80 0.41 -15.34 32.74
C LEU A 80 0.05 -14.96 31.29
N SER A 81 -1.00 -15.58 30.75
CA SER A 81 -1.48 -15.25 29.42
C SER A 81 -2.99 -15.01 29.37
N LEU A 82 -3.36 -13.85 28.82
CA LEU A 82 -4.72 -13.41 28.50
C LEU A 82 -4.89 -13.20 26.98
N PHE A 83 -3.99 -13.74 26.17
CA PHE A 83 -3.95 -13.49 24.72
C PHE A 83 -5.32 -13.75 24.06
N LYS A 84 -5.76 -12.82 23.21
CA LYS A 84 -6.99 -12.94 22.41
C LYS A 84 -8.24 -13.12 23.29
N ASN A 85 -8.54 -12.08 24.03
CA ASN A 85 -9.75 -11.89 24.84
C ASN A 85 -10.24 -10.42 24.66
N LYS A 86 -10.99 -9.88 25.64
CA LYS A 86 -11.47 -8.50 25.71
C LYS A 86 -11.26 -7.81 27.08
N PRO A 87 -10.25 -8.12 27.94
CA PRO A 87 -10.00 -7.33 29.13
C PRO A 87 -9.70 -5.88 28.76
N SER A 88 -10.28 -4.97 29.53
CA SER A 88 -10.19 -3.52 29.38
C SER A 88 -9.56 -2.89 30.62
N GLY A 89 -9.56 -1.56 30.71
CA GLY A 89 -8.97 -0.86 31.85
C GLY A 89 -7.44 -0.89 31.82
N THR A 90 -6.78 -0.72 32.95
CA THR A 90 -5.32 -0.61 33.03
C THR A 90 -4.64 -1.92 33.43
N ILE A 91 -3.35 -2.05 33.12
CA ILE A 91 -2.53 -3.12 33.70
C ILE A 91 -2.33 -2.80 35.20
N PRO A 92 -2.77 -3.66 36.14
CA PRO A 92 -2.73 -3.35 37.55
C PRO A 92 -1.30 -3.26 38.06
N THR A 93 -1.00 -2.25 38.89
CA THR A 93 0.32 -2.06 39.51
C THR A 93 0.77 -3.25 40.37
N SER A 94 -0.18 -4.04 40.86
CA SER A 94 0.09 -5.24 41.65
C SER A 94 0.80 -6.35 40.84
N ILE A 95 0.82 -6.28 39.50
CA ILE A 95 1.58 -7.22 38.66
C ILE A 95 3.07 -7.23 39.02
N GLY A 96 3.62 -6.08 39.44
CA GLY A 96 5.02 -5.95 39.85
C GLY A 96 5.38 -6.73 41.12
N ASN A 97 4.41 -7.28 41.86
CA ASN A 97 4.67 -8.14 43.01
C ASN A 97 5.04 -9.58 42.63
N MET A 98 4.81 -9.97 41.37
CA MET A 98 4.94 -11.36 40.89
C MET A 98 6.37 -11.63 40.41
N ASN A 99 7.36 -11.56 41.31
CA ASN A 99 8.79 -11.58 40.97
C ASN A 99 9.32 -12.85 40.27
N LYS A 100 8.56 -13.96 40.24
CA LYS A 100 8.90 -15.18 39.49
C LYS A 100 8.35 -15.20 38.06
N LEU A 101 7.59 -14.17 37.67
CA LEU A 101 6.95 -14.10 36.37
C LEU A 101 8.02 -13.96 35.28
N SER A 102 8.07 -14.95 34.38
CA SER A 102 9.00 -14.98 33.26
C SER A 102 8.30 -14.62 31.94
N ASN A 103 7.01 -14.95 31.81
CA ASN A 103 6.27 -14.74 30.57
C ASN A 103 4.92 -14.05 30.82
N VAL A 104 4.76 -12.86 30.24
CA VAL A 104 3.50 -12.11 30.20
C VAL A 104 3.06 -11.95 28.76
N ASN A 105 1.85 -12.45 28.44
CA ASN A 105 1.26 -12.28 27.12
C ASN A 105 -0.18 -11.78 27.23
N PHE A 106 -0.36 -10.49 26.94
CA PHE A 106 -1.64 -9.78 26.89
C PHE A 106 -1.98 -9.27 25.49
N ASN A 107 -1.41 -9.87 24.45
CA ASN A 107 -1.71 -9.50 23.07
C ASN A 107 -3.22 -9.57 22.77
N ASP A 108 -3.69 -8.74 21.84
CA ASP A 108 -5.04 -8.80 21.26
C ASP A 108 -6.13 -8.71 22.34
N ASN A 109 -6.18 -7.57 23.02
CA ASN A 109 -7.13 -7.24 24.07
C ASN A 109 -7.54 -5.76 23.98
N GLU A 110 -8.26 -5.24 24.99
CA GLU A 110 -8.72 -3.85 25.04
C GLU A 110 -8.05 -3.03 26.16
N LEU A 111 -6.85 -3.44 26.59
CA LEU A 111 -6.12 -2.77 27.68
C LEU A 111 -5.76 -1.34 27.29
N SER A 112 -5.83 -0.44 28.26
CA SER A 112 -5.69 1.01 28.11
C SER A 112 -4.84 1.59 29.25
N GLY A 113 -4.61 2.90 29.24
CA GLY A 113 -3.72 3.55 30.19
C GLY A 113 -2.24 3.22 29.95
N SER A 114 -1.39 3.64 30.87
CA SER A 114 0.06 3.45 30.78
C SER A 114 0.52 2.12 31.39
N ILE A 115 1.66 1.60 30.92
CA ILE A 115 2.35 0.50 31.61
C ILE A 115 2.80 0.99 33.00
N PRO A 116 2.46 0.29 34.10
CA PRO A 116 2.84 0.72 35.44
C PRO A 116 4.36 0.58 35.64
N THR A 117 4.99 1.54 36.34
CA THR A 117 6.44 1.54 36.62
C THR A 117 6.90 0.29 37.39
N THR A 118 6.02 -0.25 38.23
CA THR A 118 6.22 -1.52 38.96
C THR A 118 6.50 -2.72 38.07
N ILE A 119 6.22 -2.66 36.76
CA ILE A 119 6.60 -3.72 35.81
C ILE A 119 8.10 -4.00 35.85
N GLY A 120 8.94 -3.00 36.13
CA GLY A 120 10.39 -3.15 36.21
C GLY A 120 10.89 -3.98 37.39
N ASN A 121 10.01 -4.34 38.34
CA ASN A 121 10.34 -5.27 39.42
C ASN A 121 10.40 -6.74 38.94
N LEU A 122 9.90 -7.03 37.74
CA LEU A 122 9.86 -8.37 37.16
C LEU A 122 11.22 -8.74 36.53
N THR A 123 12.25 -8.90 37.35
CA THR A 123 13.64 -9.12 36.88
C THR A 123 13.86 -10.50 36.22
N MET A 124 12.94 -11.45 36.43
CA MET A 124 12.94 -12.78 35.79
C MET A 124 12.25 -12.78 34.41
N LEU A 125 11.72 -11.65 33.95
CA LEU A 125 10.94 -11.56 32.73
C LEU A 125 11.82 -11.81 31.50
N THR A 126 11.44 -12.83 30.72
CA THR A 126 12.06 -13.18 29.44
C THR A 126 11.17 -12.80 28.27
N SER A 127 9.85 -12.72 28.47
CA SER A 127 8.93 -12.24 27.45
C SER A 127 7.84 -11.33 28.01
N LEU A 128 7.69 -10.16 27.36
CA LEU A 128 6.59 -9.23 27.54
C LEU A 128 5.94 -8.96 26.20
N SER A 129 4.68 -9.39 26.04
CA SER A 129 3.91 -9.16 24.83
C SER A 129 2.60 -8.42 25.13
N LEU A 130 2.45 -7.23 24.55
CA LEU A 130 1.34 -6.29 24.75
C LEU A 130 0.76 -5.79 23.41
N ASN A 131 1.01 -6.49 22.31
CA ASN A 131 0.57 -6.09 20.97
C ASN A 131 -0.95 -5.91 20.88
N ASN A 132 -1.42 -5.07 19.97
CA ASN A 132 -2.85 -4.94 19.61
C ASN A 132 -3.72 -4.64 20.85
N ASN A 133 -3.45 -3.50 21.48
CA ASN A 133 -4.22 -2.98 22.61
C ASN A 133 -4.44 -1.46 22.41
N LYS A 134 -4.97 -0.77 23.42
CA LYS A 134 -5.22 0.68 23.46
C LYS A 134 -4.29 1.38 24.47
N LEU A 135 -3.10 0.84 24.72
CA LEU A 135 -2.17 1.36 25.72
C LEU A 135 -1.60 2.72 25.28
N ILE A 136 -1.41 3.62 26.23
CA ILE A 136 -0.99 5.01 26.01
C ILE A 136 0.22 5.40 26.86
N GLY A 137 0.72 6.62 26.68
CA GLY A 137 1.79 7.19 27.50
C GLY A 137 3.17 6.66 27.11
N SER A 138 4.19 7.04 27.87
CA SER A 138 5.57 6.59 27.64
C SER A 138 5.87 5.26 28.30
N LEU A 139 6.78 4.48 27.73
CA LEU A 139 7.34 3.31 28.40
C LEU A 139 8.07 3.73 29.69
N PRO A 140 7.81 3.07 30.83
CA PRO A 140 8.49 3.40 32.08
C PRO A 140 10.00 3.10 31.98
N LEU A 141 10.81 3.96 32.60
CA LEU A 141 12.28 3.84 32.55
C LEU A 141 12.77 2.54 33.19
N GLU A 142 11.98 1.98 34.11
CA GLU A 142 12.26 0.74 34.82
C GLU A 142 12.26 -0.49 33.90
N ILE A 143 11.74 -0.42 32.65
CA ILE A 143 11.92 -1.47 31.64
C ILE A 143 13.41 -1.72 31.33
N ASN A 144 14.26 -0.71 31.53
CA ASN A 144 15.72 -0.88 31.39
C ASN A 144 16.31 -1.84 32.46
N ASN A 145 15.56 -2.24 33.48
CA ASN A 145 16.01 -3.22 34.49
C ASN A 145 15.87 -4.67 34.00
N PHE A 146 15.22 -4.92 32.86
CA PHE A 146 15.08 -6.28 32.34
C PHE A 146 16.40 -6.78 31.74
N THR A 147 17.13 -7.56 32.52
CA THR A 147 18.41 -8.16 32.10
C THR A 147 18.22 -9.49 31.34
N ASN A 148 17.08 -10.15 31.50
CA ASN A 148 16.79 -11.46 30.91
C ASN A 148 15.82 -11.40 29.72
N ILE A 149 15.44 -10.20 29.26
CA ILE A 149 14.42 -10.04 28.23
C ILE A 149 14.90 -10.57 26.87
N ILE A 150 14.15 -11.51 26.32
CA ILE A 150 14.38 -12.14 25.01
C ILE A 150 13.38 -11.60 23.99
N ASN A 151 12.13 -11.39 24.40
CA ASN A 151 11.04 -11.00 23.52
C ASN A 151 10.25 -9.82 24.11
N LEU A 152 10.37 -8.65 23.48
CA LEU A 152 9.60 -7.45 23.83
C LEU A 152 8.72 -7.04 22.65
N GLN A 153 7.40 -7.13 22.82
CA GLN A 153 6.40 -6.89 21.78
C GLN A 153 5.38 -5.85 22.25
N LEU A 154 5.34 -4.70 21.57
CA LEU A 154 4.56 -3.51 21.92
C LEU A 154 3.76 -2.95 20.73
N ALA A 155 3.68 -3.69 19.63
CA ALA A 155 3.14 -3.22 18.35
C ALA A 155 1.64 -2.87 18.42
N ASN A 156 1.19 -1.97 17.55
CA ASN A 156 -0.21 -1.57 17.40
C ASN A 156 -0.84 -1.14 18.74
N ASN A 157 -0.29 -0.07 19.30
CA ASN A 157 -0.79 0.62 20.48
C ASN A 157 -0.71 2.14 20.23
N ASN A 158 -0.92 2.95 21.27
CA ASN A 158 -0.84 4.39 21.21
C ASN A 158 0.28 4.92 22.12
N PHE A 159 1.39 4.18 22.22
CA PHE A 159 2.54 4.58 23.03
C PHE A 159 3.23 5.81 22.46
N THR A 160 3.72 6.66 23.37
CA THR A 160 4.43 7.91 23.06
C THR A 160 5.81 7.91 23.71
N GLY A 161 6.58 9.00 23.59
CA GLY A 161 7.87 9.12 24.25
C GLY A 161 8.95 8.30 23.55
N HIS A 162 9.91 7.74 24.29
CA HIS A 162 11.10 7.10 23.72
C HIS A 162 11.10 5.58 23.95
N LEU A 163 11.76 4.85 23.05
CA LEU A 163 12.10 3.45 23.27
C LEU A 163 13.15 3.31 24.42
N PRO A 164 13.15 2.19 25.17
CA PRO A 164 14.07 1.96 26.28
C PRO A 164 15.52 1.92 25.82
N LYS A 165 16.32 2.89 26.26
CA LYS A 165 17.70 3.11 25.81
C LYS A 165 18.62 1.90 26.05
N LEU A 166 18.41 1.15 27.12
CA LEU A 166 19.25 0.03 27.57
C LEU A 166 18.59 -1.35 27.36
N VAL A 167 17.58 -1.44 26.48
CA VAL A 167 16.78 -2.65 26.28
C VAL A 167 17.58 -3.91 25.90
N CYS A 168 18.74 -3.75 25.25
CA CYS A 168 19.66 -4.86 24.98
C CYS A 168 21.02 -4.71 25.65
N GLN A 169 21.11 -3.97 26.76
CA GLN A 169 22.38 -3.81 27.49
C GLN A 169 22.94 -5.16 27.98
N ALA A 170 22.06 -6.12 28.31
CA ALA A 170 22.43 -7.46 28.74
C ALA A 170 22.70 -8.44 27.58
N GLY A 171 22.44 -8.03 26.32
CA GLY A 171 22.70 -8.87 25.14
C GLY A 171 21.75 -10.06 24.95
N SER A 172 20.62 -10.12 25.66
CA SER A 172 19.65 -11.24 25.61
C SER A 172 18.49 -11.06 24.61
N LEU A 173 18.27 -9.84 24.11
CA LEU A 173 17.12 -9.50 23.29
C LEU A 173 17.20 -10.11 21.88
N VAL A 174 16.22 -10.94 21.53
CA VAL A 174 16.15 -11.64 20.23
C VAL A 174 15.06 -11.03 19.34
N TYR A 175 13.92 -10.71 19.94
CA TYR A 175 12.75 -10.18 19.24
C TYR A 175 12.35 -8.84 19.84
N PHE A 176 12.35 -7.79 19.02
CA PHE A 176 11.91 -6.46 19.43
C PHE A 176 10.89 -5.90 18.44
N GLY A 177 9.65 -5.77 18.87
CA GLY A 177 8.55 -5.21 18.08
C GLY A 177 7.93 -4.00 18.79
N ALA A 178 7.85 -2.87 18.09
CA ALA A 178 7.17 -1.65 18.53
C ALA A 178 6.41 -0.97 17.38
N THR A 179 6.12 -1.71 16.31
CA THR A 179 5.43 -1.26 15.10
C THR A 179 4.16 -0.47 15.39
N ASN A 180 3.82 0.53 14.57
CA ASN A 180 2.55 1.27 14.61
C ASN A 180 2.23 1.82 16.00
N ASN A 181 3.03 2.81 16.42
CA ASN A 181 2.87 3.56 17.65
C ASN A 181 3.23 5.04 17.39
N HIS A 182 3.40 5.83 18.44
CA HIS A 182 3.85 7.22 18.36
C HIS A 182 5.21 7.40 19.08
N PHE A 183 6.08 6.40 19.03
CA PHE A 183 7.42 6.51 19.57
C PHE A 183 8.23 7.57 18.83
N THR A 184 8.99 8.35 19.59
CA THR A 184 9.84 9.45 19.15
C THR A 184 11.28 9.24 19.62
N GLY A 185 12.19 10.09 19.17
CA GLY A 185 13.59 10.02 19.55
C GLY A 185 14.36 8.91 18.84
N PRO A 186 15.63 8.67 19.23
CA PRO A 186 16.52 7.78 18.50
C PRO A 186 16.25 6.31 18.75
N ILE A 187 16.74 5.49 17.82
CA ILE A 187 16.88 4.04 18.02
C ILE A 187 17.78 3.82 19.25
N PRO A 188 17.43 2.87 20.16
CA PRO A 188 18.23 2.64 21.35
C PRO A 188 19.67 2.26 21.04
N LYS A 189 20.64 3.02 21.57
CA LYS A 189 22.07 2.79 21.33
C LYS A 189 22.56 1.41 21.78
N SER A 190 21.91 0.79 22.76
CA SER A 190 22.22 -0.59 23.18
C SER A 190 22.00 -1.61 22.06
N LEU A 191 21.15 -1.31 21.06
CA LEU A 191 20.97 -2.17 19.89
C LEU A 191 22.23 -2.22 19.02
N LYS A 192 23.13 -1.23 19.04
CA LYS A 192 24.36 -1.27 18.21
C LYS A 192 25.19 -2.52 18.45
N ASN A 193 25.24 -3.02 19.69
CA ASN A 193 26.07 -4.16 20.09
C ASN A 193 25.25 -5.43 20.39
N CYS A 194 23.96 -5.45 20.04
CA CYS A 194 23.04 -6.53 20.37
C CYS A 194 23.13 -7.67 19.34
N THR A 195 24.13 -8.53 19.48
CA THR A 195 24.41 -9.63 18.51
C THR A 195 23.38 -10.77 18.54
N SER A 196 22.53 -10.81 19.55
CA SER A 196 21.44 -11.78 19.72
C SER A 196 20.18 -11.46 18.91
N LEU A 197 20.05 -10.26 18.35
CA LEU A 197 18.88 -9.87 17.58
C LEU A 197 18.65 -10.83 16.41
N PHE A 198 17.43 -11.32 16.30
CA PHE A 198 16.94 -12.10 15.18
C PHE A 198 15.91 -11.32 14.37
N ARG A 199 15.01 -10.58 15.04
CA ARG A 199 13.98 -9.78 14.36
C ARG A 199 13.70 -8.47 15.08
N VAL A 200 13.77 -7.37 14.33
CA VAL A 200 13.47 -6.01 14.80
C VAL A 200 12.39 -5.40 13.92
N ARG A 201 11.33 -4.87 14.54
CA ARG A 201 10.23 -4.18 13.86
C ARG A 201 9.87 -2.91 14.60
N LEU A 202 10.30 -1.77 14.08
CA LEU A 202 10.04 -0.43 14.65
C LEU A 202 9.32 0.47 13.64
N ASP A 203 8.74 -0.12 12.60
CA ASP A 203 8.00 0.52 11.51
C ASP A 203 6.77 1.30 11.99
N GLY A 204 6.36 2.34 11.26
CA GLY A 204 5.13 3.10 11.56
C GLY A 204 5.20 3.89 12.87
N ASN A 205 6.25 4.69 13.06
CA ASN A 205 6.47 5.50 14.25
C ASN A 205 6.97 6.90 13.88
N GLN A 206 7.43 7.67 14.87
CA GLN A 206 8.01 9.01 14.71
C GLN A 206 9.48 9.04 15.16
N LEU A 207 10.18 7.91 15.07
CA LEU A 207 11.57 7.79 15.49
C LEU A 207 12.44 8.71 14.65
N LYS A 208 13.41 9.37 15.30
CA LYS A 208 14.33 10.33 14.69
C LYS A 208 15.74 10.07 15.20
N GLY A 209 16.74 10.18 14.34
CA GLY A 209 18.12 9.94 14.73
C GLY A 209 18.99 9.74 13.51
N ASN A 210 20.29 9.93 13.69
CA ASN A 210 21.25 9.69 12.63
C ASN A 210 21.66 8.21 12.63
N ILE A 211 21.24 7.47 11.61
CA ILE A 211 21.49 6.03 11.52
C ILE A 211 22.92 5.64 11.15
N THR A 212 23.74 6.58 10.66
CA THR A 212 25.10 6.29 10.14
C THR A 212 25.94 5.46 11.11
N GLU A 213 25.81 5.74 12.42
CA GLU A 213 26.57 5.09 13.48
C GLU A 213 25.71 4.33 14.49
N ASP A 214 24.40 4.23 14.30
CA ASP A 214 23.51 3.60 15.28
C ASP A 214 23.47 2.07 15.12
N PHE A 215 23.91 1.55 13.97
CA PHE A 215 23.91 0.12 13.69
C PHE A 215 25.29 -0.54 13.79
N GLY A 216 25.29 -1.79 14.27
CA GLY A 216 26.47 -2.66 14.31
C GLY A 216 26.37 -3.83 13.34
N ILE A 217 27.17 -4.87 13.63
CA ILE A 217 27.15 -6.14 12.89
C ILE A 217 26.25 -7.11 13.65
N TYR A 218 25.25 -7.64 12.96
CA TYR A 218 24.24 -8.51 13.55
C TYR A 218 24.29 -9.91 12.93
N PRO A 219 25.08 -10.83 13.50
CA PRO A 219 25.32 -12.14 12.86
C PRO A 219 24.06 -13.00 12.78
N ASN A 220 23.11 -12.82 13.70
CA ASN A 220 21.88 -13.61 13.78
C ASN A 220 20.65 -12.90 13.19
N LEU A 221 20.77 -11.63 12.80
CA LEU A 221 19.62 -10.83 12.38
C LEU A 221 19.10 -11.33 11.05
N ASN A 222 17.82 -11.69 11.05
CA ASN A 222 17.13 -12.21 9.87
C ASN A 222 16.24 -11.16 9.21
N TYR A 223 15.60 -10.30 10.01
CA TYR A 223 14.61 -9.34 9.54
C TYR A 223 14.71 -8.04 10.33
N ILE A 224 14.82 -6.93 9.62
CA ILE A 224 14.72 -5.59 10.20
C ILE A 224 13.80 -4.70 9.37
N ASP A 225 12.91 -4.00 10.07
CA ASP A 225 11.98 -3.05 9.47
C ASP A 225 11.90 -1.79 10.33
N LEU A 226 12.28 -0.68 9.71
CA LEU A 226 12.40 0.64 10.29
C LEU A 226 11.64 1.67 9.44
N SER A 227 10.76 1.18 8.56
CA SER A 227 10.03 1.99 7.60
C SER A 227 9.07 2.96 8.27
N ASP A 228 8.61 3.98 7.56
CA ASP A 228 7.62 4.94 8.04
C ASP A 228 8.03 5.61 9.37
N ASN A 229 9.17 6.31 9.33
CA ASN A 229 9.75 7.02 10.46
C ASN A 229 10.42 8.34 10.00
N ASN A 230 11.10 9.04 10.91
CA ASN A 230 11.85 10.27 10.63
C ASN A 230 13.37 10.07 10.76
N LEU A 231 13.88 8.87 10.44
CA LEU A 231 15.31 8.56 10.52
C LEU A 231 16.06 9.27 9.39
N TYR A 232 17.29 9.72 9.66
CA TYR A 232 18.14 10.40 8.68
C TYR A 232 19.59 9.92 8.81
N GLY A 233 20.48 10.39 7.93
CA GLY A 233 21.87 9.93 7.88
C GLY A 233 22.10 8.97 6.73
N GLU A 234 23.10 8.10 6.86
CA GLU A 234 23.63 7.28 5.77
C GLU A 234 23.49 5.78 6.09
N LEU A 235 23.36 4.95 5.05
CA LEU A 235 23.34 3.50 5.20
C LEU A 235 24.72 2.97 5.62
N SER A 236 24.75 2.06 6.59
CA SER A 236 26.01 1.48 7.06
C SER A 236 26.51 0.38 6.13
N SER A 237 27.76 0.48 5.67
CA SER A 237 28.44 -0.60 4.92
C SER A 237 28.62 -1.89 5.74
N LYS A 238 28.60 -1.80 7.08
CA LYS A 238 28.76 -2.95 7.99
C LYS A 238 27.66 -3.99 7.84
N TRP A 239 26.50 -3.62 7.31
CA TRP A 239 25.38 -4.55 7.12
C TRP A 239 25.61 -5.60 6.04
N GLY A 240 26.62 -5.42 5.17
CA GLY A 240 27.13 -6.51 4.34
C GLY A 240 27.54 -7.74 5.14
N GLN A 241 28.00 -7.55 6.39
CA GLN A 241 28.45 -8.62 7.28
C GLN A 241 27.32 -9.30 8.06
N CYS A 242 26.06 -8.87 7.87
CA CYS A 242 24.89 -9.51 8.46
C CYS A 242 24.44 -10.69 7.57
N HIS A 243 25.22 -11.77 7.57
CA HIS A 243 25.06 -12.88 6.61
C HIS A 243 23.70 -13.61 6.67
N ASN A 244 22.96 -13.53 7.78
CA ASN A 244 21.64 -14.14 7.94
C ASN A 244 20.48 -13.21 7.54
N LEU A 245 20.78 -11.97 7.15
CA LEU A 245 19.77 -10.96 6.86
C LEU A 245 19.03 -11.30 5.57
N THR A 246 17.72 -11.46 5.69
CA THR A 246 16.83 -11.78 4.56
C THR A 246 15.96 -10.60 4.15
N SER A 247 15.64 -9.69 5.08
CA SER A 247 14.81 -8.54 4.80
C SER A 247 15.36 -7.31 5.48
N LEU A 248 15.64 -6.28 4.69
CA LEU A 248 16.01 -4.95 5.14
C LEU A 248 15.04 -3.92 4.58
N LYS A 249 14.25 -3.31 5.47
CA LYS A 249 13.26 -2.29 5.12
C LYS A 249 13.50 -0.99 5.89
N LEU A 250 13.63 0.08 5.13
CA LEU A 250 13.91 1.43 5.59
C LEU A 250 13.09 2.47 4.82
N SER A 251 11.98 2.06 4.20
CA SER A 251 11.22 2.95 3.34
C SER A 251 10.57 4.09 4.10
N ASN A 252 10.25 5.17 3.38
CA ASN A 252 9.57 6.34 3.93
C ASN A 252 10.30 6.93 5.16
N ASN A 253 11.54 7.35 4.94
CA ASN A 253 12.41 8.01 5.92
C ASN A 253 13.14 9.19 5.24
N LYS A 254 14.17 9.73 5.87
CA LYS A 254 14.99 10.85 5.37
C LYS A 254 16.46 10.44 5.18
N ILE A 255 16.70 9.17 4.83
CA ILE A 255 18.04 8.61 4.64
C ILE A 255 18.62 9.17 3.34
N SER A 256 19.88 9.58 3.37
CA SER A 256 20.56 10.26 2.28
C SER A 256 21.86 9.56 1.89
N ASP A 257 22.60 10.18 0.96
CA ASP A 257 23.82 9.65 0.35
C ASP A 257 23.56 8.38 -0.49
N SER A 258 24.63 7.72 -0.90
CA SER A 258 24.66 6.61 -1.83
C SER A 258 24.45 5.28 -1.12
N ILE A 259 23.96 4.32 -1.88
CA ILE A 259 23.77 2.95 -1.40
C ILE A 259 25.16 2.27 -1.35
N PRO A 260 25.62 1.79 -0.18
CA PRO A 260 26.93 1.17 -0.06
C PRO A 260 26.98 -0.17 -0.81
N PRO A 261 27.98 -0.40 -1.68
CA PRO A 261 28.11 -1.65 -2.44
C PRO A 261 28.34 -2.87 -1.54
N GLU A 262 28.89 -2.68 -0.34
CA GLU A 262 29.13 -3.75 0.65
C GLU A 262 27.83 -4.41 1.11
N LEU A 263 26.65 -3.78 0.95
CA LEU A 263 25.37 -4.45 1.19
C LEU A 263 25.16 -5.70 0.32
N SER A 264 25.87 -5.80 -0.81
CA SER A 264 25.90 -7.02 -1.64
C SER A 264 26.48 -8.25 -0.93
N GLU A 265 27.26 -8.07 0.13
CA GLU A 265 27.87 -9.16 0.90
C GLU A 265 26.84 -9.90 1.77
N ALA A 266 25.68 -9.29 2.05
CA ALA A 266 24.54 -9.90 2.72
C ALA A 266 23.81 -10.86 1.76
N SER A 267 24.49 -11.94 1.36
CA SER A 267 24.08 -12.86 0.28
C SER A 267 22.73 -13.57 0.47
N GLN A 268 22.17 -13.57 1.68
CA GLN A 268 20.84 -14.14 1.98
C GLN A 268 19.70 -13.15 1.80
N LEU A 269 20.00 -11.91 1.41
CA LEU A 269 18.99 -10.87 1.25
C LEU A 269 17.98 -11.26 0.18
N ARG A 270 16.70 -11.25 0.57
CA ARG A 270 15.52 -11.54 -0.26
C ARG A 270 14.71 -10.28 -0.54
N GLU A 271 14.67 -9.36 0.40
CA GLU A 271 13.94 -8.11 0.26
C GLU A 271 14.80 -6.94 0.72
N LEU A 272 14.96 -5.97 -0.17
CA LEU A 272 15.62 -4.70 0.10
C LEU A 272 14.69 -3.56 -0.31
N ASP A 273 14.11 -2.90 0.69
CA ASP A 273 13.24 -1.75 0.50
C ASP A 273 13.85 -0.49 1.09
N LEU A 274 14.25 0.42 0.20
CA LEU A 274 14.80 1.73 0.50
C LEU A 274 13.97 2.85 -0.12
N SER A 275 12.72 2.55 -0.51
CA SER A 275 11.86 3.50 -1.21
C SER A 275 11.54 4.75 -0.37
N SER A 276 11.17 5.85 -1.02
CA SER A 276 10.76 7.10 -0.37
C SER A 276 11.80 7.62 0.64
N ASN A 277 13.00 7.90 0.14
CA ASN A 277 14.11 8.46 0.91
C ASN A 277 14.79 9.59 0.10
N HIS A 278 15.99 9.99 0.49
CA HIS A 278 16.82 11.00 -0.18
C HIS A 278 18.11 10.38 -0.75
N LEU A 279 18.08 9.09 -1.13
CA LEU A 279 19.26 8.39 -1.62
C LEU A 279 19.71 8.94 -2.97
N THR A 280 21.01 9.08 -3.15
CA THR A 280 21.66 9.63 -4.34
C THR A 280 22.68 8.64 -4.91
N GLY A 281 23.48 9.06 -5.90
CA GLY A 281 24.49 8.20 -6.50
C GLY A 281 23.88 7.16 -7.43
N LYS A 282 24.65 6.12 -7.75
CA LYS A 282 24.25 5.05 -8.69
C LYS A 282 23.75 3.83 -7.94
N ILE A 283 22.97 2.99 -8.61
CA ILE A 283 22.68 1.63 -8.13
C ILE A 283 23.99 0.81 -8.17
N PRO A 284 24.42 0.18 -7.06
CA PRO A 284 25.64 -0.64 -7.05
C PRO A 284 25.55 -1.81 -8.02
N LYS A 285 26.60 -2.00 -8.85
CA LYS A 285 26.66 -3.14 -9.78
C LYS A 285 26.91 -4.46 -9.03
N GLU A 286 27.48 -4.35 -7.83
CA GLU A 286 27.79 -5.46 -6.94
C GLU A 286 26.50 -6.20 -6.50
N PHE A 287 25.34 -5.55 -6.61
CA PHE A 287 24.05 -6.18 -6.31
C PHE A 287 23.71 -7.33 -7.23
N GLY A 288 24.33 -7.46 -8.41
CA GLY A 288 24.21 -8.65 -9.26
C GLY A 288 24.66 -9.96 -8.57
N CYS A 289 25.37 -9.88 -7.44
CA CYS A 289 25.75 -11.04 -6.63
C CYS A 289 24.61 -11.54 -5.71
N LEU A 290 23.56 -10.75 -5.47
CA LEU A 290 22.45 -11.06 -4.56
C LEU A 290 21.44 -12.01 -5.22
N LYS A 291 21.86 -13.23 -5.52
CA LYS A 291 21.04 -14.23 -6.26
C LYS A 291 19.76 -14.65 -5.54
N SER A 292 19.69 -14.46 -4.22
CA SER A 292 18.51 -14.78 -3.40
C SER A 292 17.45 -13.67 -3.42
N LEU A 293 17.74 -12.53 -4.06
CA LEU A 293 16.90 -11.34 -3.98
C LEU A 293 15.61 -11.53 -4.78
N LEU A 294 14.48 -11.34 -4.10
CA LEU A 294 13.13 -11.39 -4.64
C LEU A 294 12.59 -9.98 -4.89
N LYS A 295 12.90 -9.03 -4.00
CA LYS A 295 12.36 -7.67 -4.06
C LYS A 295 13.45 -6.62 -3.94
N LEU A 296 13.51 -5.72 -4.91
CA LEU A 296 14.39 -4.55 -4.94
C LEU A 296 13.54 -3.30 -5.15
N LEU A 297 13.29 -2.56 -4.07
CA LEU A 297 12.34 -1.45 -4.04
C LEU A 297 13.06 -0.14 -3.68
N PHE A 298 13.41 0.65 -4.69
CA PHE A 298 14.15 1.92 -4.57
C PHE A 298 13.38 3.14 -5.07
N SER A 299 12.06 3.00 -5.25
CA SER A 299 11.24 4.07 -5.79
C SER A 299 11.29 5.35 -4.95
N ASN A 300 11.03 6.50 -5.57
CA ASN A 300 10.93 7.80 -4.89
C ASN A 300 12.22 8.17 -4.13
N ASN A 301 13.32 8.25 -4.88
CA ASN A 301 14.64 8.67 -4.41
C ASN A 301 15.27 9.63 -5.43
N GLN A 302 16.57 9.92 -5.27
CA GLN A 302 17.34 10.80 -6.15
C GLN A 302 18.46 10.04 -6.87
N LEU A 303 18.26 8.73 -7.13
CA LEU A 303 19.26 7.89 -7.80
C LEU A 303 19.51 8.40 -9.22
N LEU A 304 20.78 8.33 -9.62
CA LEU A 304 21.33 8.83 -10.88
C LEU A 304 21.97 7.68 -11.67
N ARG A 305 22.40 8.00 -12.89
CA ARG A 305 23.10 7.08 -13.80
C ARG A 305 22.18 5.99 -14.36
N ASP A 306 22.79 5.17 -15.21
CA ASP A 306 22.11 4.09 -15.90
C ASP A 306 21.79 2.93 -14.96
N ILE A 307 20.73 2.19 -15.26
CA ILE A 307 20.43 0.92 -14.61
C ILE A 307 21.57 -0.07 -14.98
N PRO A 308 22.27 -0.67 -14.01
CA PRO A 308 23.37 -1.58 -14.33
C PRO A 308 22.88 -2.84 -15.07
N SER A 309 23.54 -3.21 -16.17
CA SER A 309 23.19 -4.42 -16.94
C SER A 309 23.30 -5.72 -16.15
N ILE A 310 24.05 -5.70 -15.04
CA ILE A 310 24.20 -6.83 -14.12
C ILE A 310 22.89 -7.21 -13.42
N ILE A 311 21.86 -6.35 -13.48
CA ILE A 311 20.55 -6.63 -12.88
C ILE A 311 19.90 -7.91 -13.45
N GLY A 312 20.24 -8.27 -14.70
CA GLY A 312 19.81 -9.54 -15.31
C GLY A 312 20.31 -10.79 -14.58
N MET A 313 21.35 -10.68 -13.73
CA MET A 313 21.84 -11.78 -12.91
C MET A 313 20.94 -12.12 -11.71
N LEU A 314 19.96 -11.25 -11.40
CA LEU A 314 19.00 -11.47 -10.32
C LEU A 314 17.90 -12.42 -10.81
N SER A 315 18.20 -13.71 -10.91
CA SER A 315 17.32 -14.69 -11.55
C SER A 315 15.99 -14.94 -10.82
N HIS A 316 15.94 -14.66 -9.51
CA HIS A 316 14.75 -14.86 -8.66
C HIS A 316 13.99 -13.59 -8.33
N ILE A 317 14.36 -12.45 -8.93
CA ILE A 317 13.67 -11.19 -8.66
C ILE A 317 12.23 -11.24 -9.16
N THR A 318 11.28 -10.95 -8.29
CA THR A 318 9.84 -10.90 -8.57
C THR A 318 9.33 -9.46 -8.65
N ASP A 319 9.88 -8.56 -7.83
CA ASP A 319 9.46 -7.17 -7.73
C ASP A 319 10.67 -6.25 -7.91
N LEU A 320 10.71 -5.52 -9.02
CA LEU A 320 11.73 -4.49 -9.29
C LEU A 320 11.04 -3.14 -9.45
N ASN A 321 11.19 -2.27 -8.44
CA ASN A 321 10.63 -0.93 -8.47
C ASN A 321 11.72 0.14 -8.33
N LEU A 322 11.99 0.86 -9.41
CA LEU A 322 12.95 1.96 -9.50
C LEU A 322 12.26 3.29 -9.87
N ALA A 323 10.94 3.37 -9.74
CA ALA A 323 10.16 4.52 -10.15
C ALA A 323 10.55 5.82 -9.45
N LEU A 324 10.16 6.99 -9.98
CA LEU A 324 10.33 8.28 -9.29
C LEU A 324 11.80 8.53 -8.87
N ASN A 325 12.73 8.42 -9.82
CA ASN A 325 14.15 8.67 -9.61
C ASN A 325 14.70 9.58 -10.74
N ASN A 326 16.02 9.79 -10.77
CA ASN A 326 16.71 10.52 -11.83
C ASN A 326 17.55 9.58 -12.73
N LEU A 327 17.18 8.29 -12.83
CA LEU A 327 17.91 7.30 -13.63
C LEU A 327 17.85 7.68 -15.11
N ASN A 328 18.95 7.53 -15.83
CA ASN A 328 19.07 7.90 -17.24
C ASN A 328 19.66 6.76 -18.08
N GLY A 329 19.99 7.05 -19.34
CA GLY A 329 20.52 6.06 -20.26
C GLY A 329 19.46 5.05 -20.72
N LEU A 330 19.94 3.92 -21.23
CA LEU A 330 19.09 2.89 -21.86
C LEU A 330 18.55 1.92 -20.82
N ILE A 331 17.35 1.38 -21.07
CA ILE A 331 16.87 0.19 -20.37
C ILE A 331 17.78 -1.00 -20.77
N PRO A 332 18.44 -1.70 -19.83
CA PRO A 332 19.33 -2.81 -20.16
C PRO A 332 18.53 -3.99 -20.73
N LYS A 333 18.97 -4.52 -21.87
CA LYS A 333 18.36 -5.73 -22.47
C LYS A 333 18.41 -6.95 -21.54
N GLN A 334 19.42 -7.02 -20.67
CA GLN A 334 19.60 -8.08 -19.68
C GLN A 334 18.44 -8.17 -18.67
N LEU A 335 17.60 -7.14 -18.54
CA LEU A 335 16.36 -7.27 -17.76
C LEU A 335 15.47 -8.40 -18.27
N GLY A 336 15.55 -8.75 -19.56
CA GLY A 336 14.84 -9.92 -20.12
C GLY A 336 15.29 -11.27 -19.55
N GLU A 337 16.41 -11.34 -18.83
CA GLU A 337 16.93 -12.55 -18.18
C GLU A 337 16.26 -12.83 -16.81
N CYS A 338 15.53 -11.86 -16.24
CA CYS A 338 14.83 -11.98 -14.96
C CYS A 338 13.51 -12.76 -15.09
N SER A 339 13.55 -14.04 -15.44
CA SER A 339 12.36 -14.84 -15.82
C SER A 339 11.24 -14.95 -14.77
N GLU A 340 11.55 -14.73 -13.49
CA GLU A 340 10.57 -14.77 -12.37
C GLU A 340 9.93 -13.40 -12.08
N LEU A 341 10.29 -12.36 -12.83
CA LEU A 341 9.80 -11.00 -12.59
C LEU A 341 8.29 -10.91 -12.84
N LEU A 342 7.55 -10.43 -11.83
CA LEU A 342 6.11 -10.22 -11.84
C LEU A 342 5.76 -8.74 -11.99
N PHE A 343 6.51 -7.88 -11.31
CA PHE A 343 6.28 -6.43 -11.26
C PHE A 343 7.55 -5.67 -11.65
N LEU A 344 7.48 -4.91 -12.74
CA LEU A 344 8.53 -4.02 -13.19
C LEU A 344 8.02 -2.59 -13.30
N ASP A 345 8.50 -1.71 -12.42
CA ASP A 345 8.18 -0.29 -12.46
C ASP A 345 9.45 0.55 -12.58
N LEU A 346 9.63 1.17 -13.76
CA LEU A 346 10.71 2.09 -14.09
C LEU A 346 10.17 3.50 -14.35
N SER A 347 8.93 3.78 -13.96
CA SER A 347 8.22 5.01 -14.32
C SER A 347 8.85 6.27 -13.71
N LYS A 348 8.55 7.43 -14.30
CA LYS A 348 8.98 8.75 -13.78
C LYS A 348 10.50 8.83 -13.55
N ASN A 349 11.25 8.53 -14.61
CA ASN A 349 12.71 8.62 -14.68
C ASN A 349 13.14 9.43 -15.92
N LYS A 350 14.42 9.40 -16.26
CA LYS A 350 15.01 10.04 -17.45
C LYS A 350 15.54 9.00 -18.43
N LEU A 351 14.94 7.81 -18.48
CA LEU A 351 15.36 6.72 -19.36
C LEU A 351 15.09 7.08 -20.83
N GLU A 352 16.03 6.74 -21.70
CA GLU A 352 16.00 7.07 -23.12
C GLU A 352 16.26 5.85 -24.01
N GLY A 353 16.29 6.07 -25.33
CA GLY A 353 16.47 5.02 -26.32
C GLY A 353 15.23 4.14 -26.48
N ARG A 354 15.41 2.93 -27.01
CA ARG A 354 14.31 2.02 -27.33
C ARG A 354 13.99 1.10 -26.17
N ILE A 355 12.73 0.67 -26.07
CA ILE A 355 12.34 -0.46 -25.23
C ILE A 355 13.00 -1.73 -25.82
N PRO A 356 13.85 -2.46 -25.07
CA PRO A 356 14.45 -3.70 -25.56
C PRO A 356 13.40 -4.76 -25.85
N PHE A 357 13.49 -5.45 -27.00
CA PHE A 357 12.58 -6.55 -27.31
C PHE A 357 12.76 -7.74 -26.35
N ASP A 358 13.93 -7.85 -25.72
CA ASP A 358 14.28 -8.89 -24.73
C ASP A 358 13.33 -8.87 -23.51
N ILE A 359 12.71 -7.73 -23.19
CA ILE A 359 11.67 -7.62 -22.13
C ILE A 359 10.48 -8.55 -22.43
N GLY A 360 10.17 -8.80 -23.71
CA GLY A 360 9.13 -9.77 -24.09
C GLY A 360 9.44 -11.22 -23.70
N SER A 361 10.66 -11.52 -23.22
CA SER A 361 11.03 -12.84 -22.68
C SER A 361 10.61 -13.02 -21.22
N LEU A 362 10.07 -11.99 -20.58
CA LEU A 362 9.59 -12.03 -19.20
C LEU A 362 8.20 -12.66 -19.13
N HIS A 363 8.15 -13.98 -19.31
CA HIS A 363 6.89 -14.71 -19.43
C HIS A 363 6.01 -14.65 -18.18
N SER A 364 6.59 -14.41 -17.00
CA SER A 364 5.85 -14.30 -15.72
C SER A 364 5.33 -12.89 -15.42
N LEU A 365 5.70 -11.89 -16.23
CA LEU A 365 5.44 -10.48 -15.93
C LEU A 365 3.95 -10.16 -15.97
N GLN A 366 3.45 -9.55 -14.90
CA GLN A 366 2.07 -9.12 -14.74
C GLN A 366 1.92 -7.61 -14.94
N ASN A 367 2.86 -6.84 -14.38
CA ASN A 367 2.83 -5.39 -14.46
C ASN A 367 4.12 -4.82 -15.04
N LEU A 368 3.98 -4.02 -16.10
CA LEU A 368 5.05 -3.24 -16.69
C LEU A 368 4.67 -1.76 -16.75
N ASP A 369 5.34 -0.94 -15.93
CA ASP A 369 5.23 0.51 -16.00
C ASP A 369 6.56 1.15 -16.43
N LEU A 370 6.56 1.76 -17.61
CA LEU A 370 7.66 2.53 -18.19
C LEU A 370 7.27 4.00 -18.41
N SER A 371 6.16 4.45 -17.82
CA SER A 371 5.58 5.76 -18.08
C SER A 371 6.47 6.90 -17.59
N TRP A 372 6.25 8.11 -18.11
CA TRP A 372 7.01 9.31 -17.72
C TRP A 372 8.52 9.14 -17.86
N ASN A 373 8.95 8.73 -19.05
CA ASN A 373 10.35 8.64 -19.44
C ASN A 373 10.57 9.37 -20.79
N MET A 374 11.75 9.24 -21.37
CA MET A 374 12.11 9.80 -22.67
C MET A 374 12.29 8.70 -23.74
N LEU A 375 11.65 7.54 -23.56
CA LEU A 375 11.78 6.39 -24.46
C LEU A 375 11.31 6.72 -25.87
N THR A 376 11.99 6.17 -26.86
CA THR A 376 11.80 6.42 -28.30
C THR A 376 11.70 5.09 -29.06
N GLY A 377 11.40 5.13 -30.35
CA GLY A 377 11.25 3.92 -31.15
C GLY A 377 9.83 3.39 -31.14
N GLU A 378 9.65 2.24 -31.78
CA GLU A 378 8.40 1.50 -31.83
C GLU A 378 8.25 0.61 -30.60
N ILE A 379 7.00 0.31 -30.22
CA ILE A 379 6.68 -0.64 -29.16
C ILE A 379 7.05 -2.05 -29.66
N PRO A 380 7.91 -2.81 -28.96
CA PRO A 380 8.29 -4.16 -29.40
C PRO A 380 7.08 -5.10 -29.45
N GLN A 381 6.89 -5.79 -30.57
CA GLN A 381 5.78 -6.74 -30.74
C GLN A 381 5.87 -7.90 -29.74
N GLN A 382 7.07 -8.24 -29.27
CA GLN A 382 7.33 -9.29 -28.29
C GLN A 382 6.62 -9.03 -26.95
N LEU A 383 6.37 -7.77 -26.58
CA LEU A 383 5.60 -7.44 -25.38
C LEU A 383 4.16 -7.98 -25.47
N GLY A 384 3.61 -8.10 -26.68
CA GLY A 384 2.29 -8.65 -26.86
C GLY A 384 2.23 -10.18 -26.85
N GLY A 385 3.38 -10.85 -26.79
CA GLY A 385 3.46 -12.30 -26.63
C GLY A 385 3.53 -12.76 -25.17
N MET A 386 3.44 -11.85 -24.19
CA MET A 386 3.58 -12.17 -22.77
C MET A 386 2.24 -12.68 -22.19
N PRO A 387 2.15 -13.94 -21.74
CA PRO A 387 0.87 -14.60 -21.45
C PRO A 387 0.18 -14.13 -20.17
N TRP A 388 0.93 -13.53 -19.24
CA TRP A 388 0.43 -13.09 -17.93
C TRP A 388 0.43 -11.57 -17.77
N LEU A 389 0.73 -10.80 -18.82
CA LEU A 389 0.78 -9.34 -18.73
C LEU A 389 -0.63 -8.79 -18.52
N GLU A 390 -0.86 -8.19 -17.36
CA GLU A 390 -2.13 -7.60 -16.94
C GLU A 390 -2.16 -6.10 -17.16
N THR A 391 -1.05 -5.41 -16.88
CA THR A 391 -0.96 -3.95 -17.00
C THR A 391 0.28 -3.52 -17.75
N LEU A 392 0.09 -2.71 -18.79
CA LEU A 392 1.15 -2.09 -19.57
C LEU A 392 0.96 -0.58 -19.62
N ASN A 393 1.82 0.15 -18.91
CA ASN A 393 1.79 1.60 -18.89
C ASN A 393 3.03 2.18 -19.59
N LEU A 394 2.81 2.81 -20.73
CA LEU A 394 3.85 3.46 -21.55
C LEU A 394 3.60 4.97 -21.67
N TYR A 395 2.65 5.50 -20.89
CA TYR A 395 2.21 6.89 -20.96
C TYR A 395 3.36 7.89 -20.81
N HIS A 396 3.27 9.03 -21.47
CA HIS A 396 4.26 10.12 -21.38
C HIS A 396 5.70 9.67 -21.72
N ASN A 397 5.89 9.19 -22.95
CA ASN A 397 7.18 8.90 -23.59
C ASN A 397 7.26 9.55 -24.98
N ASN A 398 8.36 9.35 -25.70
CA ASN A 398 8.60 9.80 -27.08
C ASN A 398 8.48 8.65 -28.10
N LEU A 399 7.66 7.65 -27.80
CA LEU A 399 7.41 6.48 -28.66
C LEU A 399 6.63 6.88 -29.92
N PHE A 400 6.89 6.18 -31.02
CA PHE A 400 6.25 6.40 -32.32
C PHE A 400 5.89 5.07 -32.98
N GLY A 401 5.15 5.10 -34.09
CA GLY A 401 4.68 3.91 -34.81
C GLY A 401 3.25 3.53 -34.44
N SER A 402 2.82 2.34 -34.86
CA SER A 402 1.51 1.78 -34.49
C SER A 402 1.64 0.91 -33.25
N ILE A 403 0.55 0.76 -32.50
CA ILE A 403 0.46 -0.28 -31.47
C ILE A 403 0.47 -1.64 -32.20
N PRO A 404 1.33 -2.59 -31.82
CA PRO A 404 1.35 -3.93 -32.41
C PRO A 404 -0.02 -4.62 -32.33
N THR A 405 -0.53 -5.14 -33.45
CA THR A 405 -1.85 -5.81 -33.51
C THR A 405 -1.94 -7.05 -32.63
N ILE A 406 -0.81 -7.66 -32.28
CA ILE A 406 -0.75 -8.80 -31.35
C ILE A 406 -1.28 -8.45 -29.95
N PHE A 407 -1.37 -7.16 -29.58
CA PHE A 407 -1.99 -6.73 -28.33
C PHE A 407 -3.51 -6.94 -28.30
N ASP A 408 -4.17 -7.02 -29.47
CA ASP A 408 -5.62 -7.26 -29.55
C ASP A 408 -5.98 -8.70 -29.15
N ASP A 409 -5.02 -9.63 -29.27
CA ASP A 409 -5.19 -11.06 -28.98
C ASP A 409 -4.85 -11.43 -27.52
N ILE A 410 -4.36 -10.48 -26.70
CA ILE A 410 -3.96 -10.76 -25.31
C ILE A 410 -5.17 -10.73 -24.39
N LEU A 411 -5.60 -11.90 -23.95
CA LEU A 411 -6.73 -12.05 -23.03
C LEU A 411 -6.44 -11.57 -21.60
N SER A 412 -5.16 -11.50 -21.20
CA SER A 412 -4.74 -11.09 -19.84
C SER A 412 -4.70 -9.58 -19.64
N LEU A 413 -4.58 -8.77 -20.72
CA LEU A 413 -4.29 -7.35 -20.62
C LEU A 413 -5.54 -6.57 -20.16
N THR A 414 -5.52 -6.11 -18.91
CA THR A 414 -6.62 -5.36 -18.29
C THR A 414 -6.50 -3.86 -18.53
N SER A 415 -5.27 -3.33 -18.64
CA SER A 415 -5.00 -1.90 -18.85
C SER A 415 -3.82 -1.66 -19.79
N LEU A 416 -4.04 -0.80 -20.79
CA LEU A 416 -3.03 -0.29 -21.72
C LEU A 416 -3.16 1.23 -21.80
N THR A 417 -2.12 1.95 -21.40
CA THR A 417 -2.07 3.42 -21.48
C THR A 417 -0.84 3.86 -22.30
N HIS A 418 -1.09 4.45 -23.47
CA HIS A 418 -0.02 4.96 -24.35
C HIS A 418 -0.52 6.18 -25.15
N ILE A 419 0.35 7.17 -25.37
CA ILE A 419 0.11 8.30 -26.30
C ILE A 419 1.21 8.28 -27.35
N CYS A 420 0.85 8.14 -28.62
CA CYS A 420 1.79 8.06 -29.73
C CYS A 420 2.06 9.46 -30.33
N ARG A 421 3.32 9.88 -30.44
CA ARG A 421 3.71 11.08 -31.22
C ARG A 421 4.20 10.65 -32.60
N GLN A 422 3.35 10.73 -33.62
CA GLN A 422 3.82 10.51 -35.00
C GLN A 422 4.57 11.74 -35.54
N ARG A 423 5.86 11.59 -35.86
CA ARG A 423 6.62 12.57 -36.66
C ARG A 423 6.36 12.33 -38.15
N VAL A 424 5.50 13.16 -38.76
CA VAL A 424 5.27 13.09 -40.22
C VAL A 424 6.44 13.74 -40.99
N ARG A 425 7.18 12.94 -41.76
CA ARG A 425 8.01 13.45 -42.87
C ARG A 425 7.09 13.72 -44.06
N LYS A 426 7.08 14.95 -44.56
CA LYS A 426 6.32 15.37 -45.76
C LYS A 426 6.82 14.62 -47.00
N THR A 427 5.99 13.73 -47.54
CA THR A 427 6.03 13.33 -48.95
C THR A 427 4.62 13.43 -49.54
N LYS A 428 4.51 14.19 -50.64
CA LYS A 428 3.26 14.57 -51.31
C LYS A 428 2.70 13.43 -52.18
N ASN A 429 1.36 13.24 -52.09
CA ASN A 429 0.39 12.77 -53.11
C ASN A 429 0.51 11.32 -53.63
N LYS A 430 -0.56 10.55 -53.95
CA LYS A 430 -2.02 10.76 -54.01
C LYS A 430 -2.74 9.39 -54.14
N SER A 431 -4.02 9.38 -53.71
CA SER A 431 -5.20 8.62 -54.17
C SER A 431 -5.37 7.09 -53.93
N GLY A 432 -6.40 6.75 -53.13
CA GLY A 432 -7.55 5.95 -53.61
C GLY A 432 -7.95 4.72 -52.79
N GLY A 433 -9.12 4.76 -52.14
CA GLY A 433 -9.89 3.56 -51.73
C GLY A 433 -10.32 3.55 -50.27
N ILE A 434 -11.62 3.71 -50.02
CA ILE A 434 -12.28 3.67 -48.70
C ILE A 434 -12.42 2.20 -48.25
N GLN A 435 -11.88 1.87 -47.08
CA GLN A 435 -12.30 0.72 -46.26
C GLN A 435 -12.63 1.22 -44.86
N ASN A 436 -13.75 0.71 -44.33
CA ASN A 436 -14.31 0.98 -43.01
C ASN A 436 -13.40 0.37 -41.93
N ASP A 437 -12.33 1.08 -41.57
CA ASP A 437 -11.54 0.76 -40.39
C ASP A 437 -12.13 1.47 -39.17
N ASP A 438 -12.30 0.72 -38.09
CA ASP A 438 -12.83 1.20 -36.81
C ASP A 438 -11.87 2.25 -36.21
N ILE A 439 -12.28 3.52 -36.25
CA ILE A 439 -11.46 4.73 -36.05
C ILE A 439 -10.96 4.93 -34.60
N PHE A 440 -11.19 3.99 -33.67
CA PHE A 440 -10.69 4.14 -32.29
C PHE A 440 -9.15 4.02 -32.16
N ALA A 441 -8.44 3.71 -33.24
CA ALA A 441 -6.99 3.82 -33.35
C ALA A 441 -6.49 5.24 -33.77
N ILE A 442 -7.39 6.18 -34.03
CA ILE A 442 -7.05 7.42 -34.74
C ILE A 442 -7.66 8.63 -34.01
N TRP A 443 -7.00 9.12 -32.97
CA TRP A 443 -6.78 10.57 -32.81
C TRP A 443 -5.30 10.82 -32.58
N SER A 444 -4.54 10.46 -33.62
CA SER A 444 -3.19 10.96 -33.84
C SER A 444 -3.26 12.41 -34.34
N TYR A 445 -2.88 13.34 -33.47
CA TYR A 445 -1.91 14.39 -33.79
C TYR A 445 -2.21 15.32 -34.99
N ASP A 446 -3.20 16.20 -34.84
CA ASP A 446 -3.10 17.63 -35.21
C ASP A 446 -4.13 18.42 -34.39
N GLU A 447 -3.67 19.05 -33.28
CA GLU A 447 -4.51 19.86 -32.37
C GLU A 447 -5.29 20.96 -33.11
N LYS A 448 -4.81 21.39 -34.29
CA LYS A 448 -5.44 22.43 -35.09
C LYS A 448 -6.58 21.89 -35.96
N MET A 449 -6.37 20.78 -36.65
CA MET A 449 -7.37 20.18 -37.55
C MET A 449 -8.56 19.57 -36.79
N VAL A 450 -8.33 18.92 -35.64
CA VAL A 450 -9.42 18.35 -34.81
C VAL A 450 -10.26 19.47 -34.19
N TYR A 451 -9.61 20.54 -33.70
CA TYR A 451 -10.29 21.71 -33.19
C TYR A 451 -11.10 22.42 -34.29
N GLU A 452 -10.54 22.60 -35.49
CA GLU A 452 -11.24 23.21 -36.64
C GLU A 452 -12.47 22.38 -37.06
N ASN A 453 -12.35 21.05 -37.14
CA ASN A 453 -13.49 20.17 -37.44
C ASN A 453 -14.58 20.23 -36.35
N ILE A 454 -14.19 20.36 -35.08
CA ILE A 454 -15.15 20.50 -33.97
C ILE A 454 -15.87 21.85 -34.05
N ILE A 455 -15.13 22.92 -34.33
CA ILE A 455 -15.70 24.27 -34.47
C ILE A 455 -16.65 24.31 -35.67
N GLU A 456 -16.31 23.68 -36.79
CA GLU A 456 -17.19 23.57 -37.96
C GLU A 456 -18.44 22.74 -37.64
N ALA A 457 -18.28 21.55 -37.05
CA ALA A 457 -19.39 20.64 -36.72
C ALA A 457 -20.35 21.18 -35.64
N THR A 458 -19.91 22.16 -34.84
CA THR A 458 -20.72 22.80 -33.79
C THR A 458 -21.08 24.25 -34.09
N GLU A 459 -20.70 24.76 -35.27
CA GLU A 459 -20.82 26.18 -35.65
C GLU A 459 -20.32 27.14 -34.55
N ASP A 460 -19.08 26.92 -34.10
CA ASP A 460 -18.43 27.61 -32.96
C ASP A 460 -19.25 27.51 -31.65
N PHE A 461 -19.73 26.29 -31.34
CA PHE A 461 -20.53 26.00 -30.16
C PHE A 461 -21.87 26.76 -30.08
N ASP A 462 -22.59 26.83 -31.20
CA ASP A 462 -23.93 27.39 -31.25
C ASP A 462 -24.89 26.66 -30.29
N LEU A 463 -25.80 27.41 -29.67
CA LEU A 463 -26.76 26.90 -28.69
C LEU A 463 -27.69 25.83 -29.27
N LYS A 464 -27.92 25.80 -30.58
CA LYS A 464 -28.76 24.78 -31.23
C LYS A 464 -28.20 23.36 -31.11
N TYR A 465 -26.90 23.24 -30.89
CA TYR A 465 -26.22 21.96 -30.65
C TYR A 465 -26.05 21.64 -29.16
N CYS A 466 -26.44 22.56 -28.26
CA CYS A 466 -26.28 22.40 -26.83
C CYS A 466 -27.31 21.43 -26.25
N SER A 467 -26.82 20.32 -25.69
CA SER A 467 -27.63 19.27 -25.05
C SER A 467 -27.83 19.53 -23.54
N GLY A 468 -27.02 20.39 -22.93
CA GLY A 468 -27.17 20.79 -21.52
C GLY A 468 -26.01 21.65 -21.00
N VAL A 469 -26.27 22.44 -19.96
CA VAL A 469 -25.28 23.29 -19.29
C VAL A 469 -25.21 22.91 -17.81
N GLY A 470 -24.02 22.54 -17.33
CA GLY A 470 -23.73 22.24 -15.93
C GLY A 470 -22.76 23.26 -15.31
N GLY A 471 -22.49 23.13 -14.01
CA GLY A 471 -21.69 24.10 -13.25
C GLY A 471 -20.21 24.22 -13.65
N HIS A 472 -19.66 23.24 -14.36
CA HIS A 472 -18.25 23.19 -14.77
C HIS A 472 -18.06 23.10 -16.29
N GLY A 473 -19.15 23.12 -17.06
CA GLY A 473 -19.06 23.01 -18.52
C GLY A 473 -20.41 22.85 -19.21
N SER A 474 -20.42 23.12 -20.50
CA SER A 474 -21.58 22.97 -21.41
C SER A 474 -21.35 21.79 -22.34
N VAL A 475 -22.41 21.03 -22.64
CA VAL A 475 -22.33 19.84 -23.50
C VAL A 475 -23.06 20.05 -24.80
N TYR A 476 -22.40 19.62 -25.87
CA TYR A 476 -22.83 19.78 -27.24
C TYR A 476 -22.86 18.42 -27.94
N LYS A 477 -23.88 18.22 -28.77
CA LYS A 477 -23.92 17.11 -29.72
C LYS A 477 -23.28 17.58 -31.01
N ALA A 478 -22.31 16.85 -31.53
CA ALA A 478 -21.77 17.12 -32.86
C ALA A 478 -21.69 15.85 -33.70
N GLU A 479 -21.96 16.01 -34.98
CA GLU A 479 -21.72 14.99 -35.99
C GLU A 479 -20.41 15.33 -36.70
N LEU A 480 -19.42 14.47 -36.55
CA LEU A 480 -18.09 14.69 -37.13
C LEU A 480 -18.12 14.41 -38.65
N PRO A 481 -17.14 14.89 -39.43
CA PRO A 481 -17.04 14.61 -40.87
C PRO A 481 -17.01 13.12 -41.25
N THR A 482 -16.78 12.24 -40.27
CA THR A 482 -16.85 10.77 -40.38
C THR A 482 -18.26 10.20 -40.20
N SER A 483 -19.29 11.05 -40.13
CA SER A 483 -20.69 10.68 -39.82
C SER A 483 -20.90 10.05 -38.43
N GLN A 484 -19.91 10.20 -37.54
CA GLN A 484 -19.99 9.73 -36.16
C GLN A 484 -20.56 10.84 -35.26
N VAL A 485 -21.56 10.48 -34.47
CA VAL A 485 -22.16 11.40 -33.48
C VAL A 485 -21.42 11.25 -32.14
N VAL A 486 -20.96 12.37 -31.58
CA VAL A 486 -20.24 12.44 -30.29
C VAL A 486 -20.84 13.48 -29.35
N ALA A 487 -20.64 13.28 -28.04
CA ALA A 487 -20.97 14.26 -27.02
C ALA A 487 -19.70 15.01 -26.60
N MET A 488 -19.70 16.33 -26.70
CA MET A 488 -18.55 17.18 -26.38
C MET A 488 -18.84 18.06 -25.18
N LYS A 489 -18.05 17.94 -24.12
CA LYS A 489 -18.10 18.81 -22.95
C LYS A 489 -17.07 19.93 -23.09
N LYS A 490 -17.54 21.16 -23.26
CA LYS A 490 -16.75 22.39 -23.22
C LYS A 490 -16.68 22.90 -21.79
N LEU A 491 -15.49 22.91 -21.20
CA LEU A 491 -15.29 23.35 -19.82
C LEU A 491 -15.33 24.87 -19.73
N HIS A 492 -15.93 25.40 -18.65
CA HIS A 492 -16.01 26.84 -18.43
C HIS A 492 -14.67 27.37 -17.90
N PRO A 493 -14.17 28.52 -18.40
CA PRO A 493 -12.99 29.18 -17.84
C PRO A 493 -13.29 29.79 -16.46
N LEU A 494 -12.27 29.89 -15.61
CA LEU A 494 -12.38 30.56 -14.31
C LEU A 494 -12.61 32.07 -14.49
N LEU A 495 -13.43 32.67 -13.60
CA LEU A 495 -13.90 34.07 -13.67
C LEU A 495 -12.77 35.14 -13.62
N ASN A 496 -11.51 34.75 -13.44
CA ASN A 496 -10.40 35.68 -13.16
C ASN A 496 -9.37 35.86 -14.29
N GLY A 497 -9.62 35.34 -15.50
CA GLY A 497 -8.71 35.54 -16.62
C GLY A 497 -7.42 34.72 -16.48
N GLU A 498 -7.43 33.56 -17.13
CA GLU A 498 -6.37 32.57 -17.30
C GLU A 498 -6.25 31.43 -16.25
N THR A 499 -6.04 30.24 -16.83
CA THR A 499 -6.00 28.86 -16.31
C THR A 499 -7.34 28.20 -15.98
N PHE A 500 -7.54 26.99 -16.52
CA PHE A 500 -8.58 26.07 -16.10
C PHE A 500 -8.13 25.36 -14.82
N ASN A 501 -9.05 24.85 -13.98
CA ASN A 501 -8.69 24.07 -12.79
C ASN A 501 -8.02 22.74 -13.20
N GLN A 502 -6.70 22.77 -13.40
CA GLN A 502 -5.86 21.66 -13.85
C GLN A 502 -6.04 20.41 -12.98
N LYS A 503 -6.32 20.58 -11.68
CA LYS A 503 -6.51 19.48 -10.74
C LYS A 503 -7.82 18.75 -11.01
N THR A 504 -8.94 19.47 -11.13
CA THR A 504 -10.23 18.88 -11.49
C THR A 504 -10.20 18.23 -12.89
N ILE A 505 -9.50 18.84 -13.84
CA ILE A 505 -9.37 18.31 -15.21
C ILE A 505 -8.56 17.02 -15.23
N THR A 506 -7.41 17.00 -14.56
CA THR A 506 -6.55 15.82 -14.51
C THR A 506 -7.27 14.68 -13.80
N SER A 507 -8.00 14.96 -12.71
CA SER A 507 -8.84 13.97 -12.03
C SER A 507 -9.99 13.46 -12.91
N GLU A 508 -10.67 14.33 -13.67
CA GLU A 508 -11.78 13.93 -14.55
C GLU A 508 -11.28 13.08 -15.74
N ILE A 509 -10.14 13.44 -16.35
CA ILE A 509 -9.51 12.64 -17.41
C ILE A 509 -9.05 11.30 -16.84
N HIS A 510 -8.32 11.29 -15.72
CA HIS A 510 -7.78 10.08 -15.09
C HIS A 510 -8.89 9.10 -14.71
N ALA A 511 -9.93 9.57 -14.01
CA ALA A 511 -11.05 8.73 -13.63
C ALA A 511 -11.81 8.20 -14.88
N SER A 512 -12.00 9.04 -15.90
CA SER A 512 -12.71 8.64 -17.12
C SER A 512 -11.92 7.68 -18.03
N THR A 513 -10.58 7.65 -17.93
CA THR A 513 -9.74 6.67 -18.64
C THR A 513 -9.67 5.33 -17.93
N GLU A 514 -9.86 5.30 -16.62
CA GLU A 514 -9.69 4.09 -15.80
C GLU A 514 -11.00 3.36 -15.50
N ILE A 515 -12.15 4.07 -15.50
CA ILE A 515 -13.46 3.45 -15.28
C ILE A 515 -13.80 2.49 -16.43
N ARG A 516 -14.00 1.21 -16.12
CA ARG A 516 -14.45 0.18 -17.07
C ARG A 516 -15.78 -0.42 -16.64
N HIS A 517 -16.88 0.30 -16.87
CA HIS A 517 -18.22 -0.19 -16.59
C HIS A 517 -19.19 0.03 -17.78
N ARG A 518 -19.94 -1.01 -18.14
CA ARG A 518 -20.84 -1.03 -19.32
C ARG A 518 -21.98 0.02 -19.30
N LYS A 519 -22.25 0.63 -18.15
CA LYS A 519 -23.29 1.66 -17.96
C LYS A 519 -22.71 3.05 -17.64
N ILE A 520 -21.40 3.23 -17.78
CA ILE A 520 -20.74 4.54 -17.67
C ILE A 520 -20.21 4.91 -19.06
N VAL A 521 -20.38 6.16 -19.49
CA VAL A 521 -20.03 6.56 -20.86
C VAL A 521 -18.52 6.65 -21.03
N LYS A 522 -18.06 6.08 -22.13
CA LYS A 522 -16.64 6.01 -22.49
C LYS A 522 -16.15 7.37 -22.99
N LEU A 523 -15.07 7.87 -22.38
CA LEU A 523 -14.30 8.98 -22.92
C LEU A 523 -13.54 8.50 -24.16
N TYR A 524 -13.68 9.21 -25.27
CA TYR A 524 -12.94 8.97 -26.52
C TYR A 524 -11.64 9.78 -26.57
N GLY A 525 -11.61 10.96 -25.96
CA GLY A 525 -10.39 11.77 -25.87
C GLY A 525 -10.66 13.17 -25.34
N PHE A 526 -9.63 14.02 -25.40
CA PHE A 526 -9.72 15.43 -25.03
C PHE A 526 -8.97 16.31 -26.05
N CYS A 527 -9.39 17.57 -26.18
CA CYS A 527 -8.75 18.58 -27.02
C CYS A 527 -8.45 19.83 -26.17
N SER A 528 -7.18 20.23 -26.16
CA SER A 528 -6.69 21.41 -25.44
C SER A 528 -6.28 22.48 -26.44
N HIS A 529 -7.05 23.56 -26.55
CA HIS A 529 -6.77 24.70 -27.43
C HIS A 529 -6.76 26.00 -26.61
N PRO A 530 -5.98 27.05 -26.99
CA PRO A 530 -5.90 28.31 -26.24
C PRO A 530 -7.26 28.97 -25.94
N ARG A 531 -8.28 28.72 -26.78
CA ARG A 531 -9.64 29.23 -26.58
C ARG A 531 -10.54 28.29 -25.77
N HIS A 532 -10.41 26.98 -25.93
CA HIS A 532 -11.35 26.00 -25.38
C HIS A 532 -10.64 24.72 -24.94
N LEU A 533 -11.10 24.17 -23.83
CA LEU A 533 -10.75 22.83 -23.37
C LEU A 533 -11.98 21.94 -23.49
N LEU A 534 -11.84 20.84 -24.21
CA LEU A 534 -12.94 19.99 -24.64
C LEU A 534 -12.68 18.54 -24.24
N LEU A 535 -13.69 17.87 -23.70
CA LEU A 535 -13.70 16.42 -23.49
C LEU A 535 -14.71 15.79 -24.46
N VAL A 536 -14.32 14.70 -25.13
CA VAL A 536 -15.16 14.04 -26.13
C VAL A 536 -15.53 12.64 -25.66
N TYR A 537 -16.82 12.40 -25.58
CA TYR A 537 -17.43 11.16 -25.10
C TYR A 537 -18.22 10.47 -26.21
N LYS A 538 -18.41 9.16 -26.04
CA LYS A 538 -19.40 8.41 -26.81
C LYS A 538 -20.77 9.07 -26.66
N TYR A 539 -21.40 9.43 -27.78
CA TYR A 539 -22.80 9.85 -27.74
C TYR A 539 -23.67 8.62 -27.49
N LEU A 540 -24.51 8.68 -26.46
CA LEU A 540 -25.54 7.68 -26.21
C LEU A 540 -26.89 8.31 -26.54
N GLU A 541 -27.62 7.69 -27.46
CA GLU A 541 -28.94 8.15 -27.86
C GLU A 541 -29.93 7.88 -26.72
N GLY A 542 -30.42 8.95 -26.10
CA GLY A 542 -31.45 8.90 -25.06
C GLY A 542 -32.72 9.60 -25.52
N GLU A 543 -33.87 8.98 -25.31
CA GLU A 543 -35.18 9.64 -25.45
C GLU A 543 -35.35 10.64 -24.31
N ALA A 544 -35.65 11.91 -24.61
CA ALA A 544 -35.78 12.98 -23.61
C ALA A 544 -37.03 12.82 -22.72
N TRP A 545 -36.87 13.04 -21.41
CA TRP A 545 -37.85 12.70 -20.35
C TRP A 545 -38.93 13.76 -20.08
N TYR A 546 -39.36 14.54 -21.07
CA TYR A 546 -40.29 15.63 -20.77
C TYR A 546 -41.77 15.22 -20.59
N GLU A 547 -42.10 13.93 -20.66
CA GLU A 547 -43.45 13.44 -20.35
C GLU A 547 -43.41 12.25 -19.36
N ALA A 548 -43.90 12.48 -18.15
CA ALA A 548 -43.87 11.53 -17.02
C ALA A 548 -44.63 10.19 -17.24
N ASN A 549 -45.24 9.99 -18.42
CA ASN A 549 -46.08 8.84 -18.77
C ASN A 549 -45.41 7.78 -19.68
N ALA A 550 -44.14 7.93 -20.07
CA ALA A 550 -43.55 7.09 -21.13
C ALA A 550 -42.91 5.75 -20.68
N PHE A 551 -42.80 5.47 -19.38
CA PHE A 551 -42.09 4.27 -18.89
C PHE A 551 -42.94 3.38 -18.00
N ASP A 552 -43.10 2.11 -18.39
CA ASP A 552 -43.61 1.05 -17.53
C ASP A 552 -42.69 0.83 -16.31
N TRP A 553 -43.23 0.18 -15.28
CA TRP A 553 -42.51 -0.05 -14.03
C TRP A 553 -41.25 -0.90 -14.21
N ILE A 554 -41.24 -1.82 -15.19
CA ILE A 554 -40.12 -2.73 -15.46
C ILE A 554 -38.91 -1.94 -15.94
N LYS A 555 -39.11 -0.99 -16.87
CA LYS A 555 -38.04 -0.11 -17.35
C LYS A 555 -37.53 0.81 -16.24
N ARG A 556 -38.41 1.34 -15.38
CA ARG A 556 -37.98 2.18 -14.23
C ARG A 556 -37.09 1.41 -13.25
N VAL A 557 -37.47 0.17 -12.91
CA VAL A 557 -36.66 -0.70 -12.04
C VAL A 557 -35.33 -1.05 -12.69
N SER A 558 -35.30 -1.28 -14.01
CA SER A 558 -34.05 -1.54 -14.73
C SER A 558 -33.08 -0.36 -14.66
N VAL A 559 -33.57 0.87 -14.81
CA VAL A 559 -32.75 2.10 -14.70
C VAL A 559 -32.16 2.23 -13.30
N VAL A 560 -32.99 2.07 -12.27
CA VAL A 560 -32.54 2.16 -10.86
C VAL A 560 -31.48 1.09 -10.57
N LYS A 561 -31.67 -0.13 -11.07
CA LYS A 561 -30.70 -1.22 -10.92
C LYS A 561 -29.39 -0.93 -11.66
N ASP A 562 -29.44 -0.36 -12.85
CA ASP A 562 -28.25 0.02 -13.62
C ASP A 562 -27.47 1.15 -12.95
N VAL A 563 -28.16 2.16 -12.41
CA VAL A 563 -27.54 3.25 -11.63
C VAL A 563 -26.90 2.72 -10.35
N ALA A 564 -27.61 1.87 -9.60
CA ALA A 564 -27.08 1.27 -8.37
C ALA A 564 -25.84 0.40 -8.64
N ASN A 565 -25.83 -0.38 -9.73
CA ASN A 565 -24.67 -1.17 -10.13
C ASN A 565 -23.46 -0.29 -10.49
N ALA A 566 -23.69 0.79 -11.26
CA ALA A 566 -22.62 1.72 -11.63
C ALA A 566 -22.03 2.43 -10.39
N LEU A 567 -22.88 2.81 -9.42
CA LEU A 567 -22.43 3.42 -8.17
C LEU A 567 -21.68 2.43 -7.27
N SER A 568 -22.17 1.20 -7.18
CA SER A 568 -21.48 0.13 -6.43
C SER A 568 -20.06 -0.07 -6.94
N TYR A 569 -19.91 -0.16 -8.27
CA TYR A 569 -18.62 -0.31 -8.92
C TYR A 569 -17.66 0.85 -8.61
N MET A 570 -18.13 2.11 -8.71
CA MET A 570 -17.28 3.29 -8.46
C MET A 570 -16.81 3.45 -7.02
N HIS A 571 -17.55 2.90 -6.04
CA HIS A 571 -17.23 3.05 -4.61
C HIS A 571 -16.49 1.86 -4.00
N HIS A 572 -16.75 0.64 -4.48
CA HIS A 572 -16.28 -0.57 -3.82
C HIS A 572 -15.35 -1.43 -4.68
N ASP A 573 -15.52 -1.39 -6.00
CA ASP A 573 -14.78 -2.26 -6.93
C ASP A 573 -13.64 -1.51 -7.65
N PHE A 574 -13.51 -0.20 -7.43
CA PHE A 574 -12.45 0.64 -7.99
C PHE A 574 -11.40 0.98 -6.92
N SER A 575 -10.11 0.96 -7.30
CA SER A 575 -8.96 1.03 -6.38
C SER A 575 -8.84 2.34 -5.59
N LEU A 576 -9.49 3.42 -6.04
CA LEU A 576 -9.59 4.72 -5.36
C LEU A 576 -11.06 5.18 -5.31
N PRO A 577 -11.69 5.33 -4.13
CA PRO A 577 -13.09 5.73 -4.06
C PRO A 577 -13.38 7.05 -4.81
N ILE A 578 -14.32 7.01 -5.76
CA ILE A 578 -14.64 8.14 -6.62
C ILE A 578 -15.80 8.96 -6.03
N ILE A 579 -15.60 10.26 -5.79
CA ILE A 579 -16.69 11.16 -5.40
C ILE A 579 -17.49 11.58 -6.63
N HIS A 580 -18.75 11.18 -6.69
CA HIS A 580 -19.72 11.67 -7.67
C HIS A 580 -20.43 12.94 -7.15
N GLN A 581 -20.24 14.09 -7.80
CA GLN A 581 -20.73 15.36 -7.27
C GLN A 581 -22.12 15.79 -7.77
N ASP A 582 -22.69 15.15 -8.79
CA ASP A 582 -23.97 15.59 -9.38
C ASP A 582 -24.82 14.44 -9.96
N ILE A 583 -25.41 13.62 -9.09
CA ILE A 583 -26.41 12.62 -9.48
C ILE A 583 -27.80 13.28 -9.42
N SER A 584 -28.29 13.75 -10.56
CA SER A 584 -29.63 14.32 -10.72
C SER A 584 -30.46 13.57 -11.75
N SER A 585 -31.79 13.59 -11.63
CA SER A 585 -32.71 12.98 -12.60
C SER A 585 -32.55 13.55 -14.02
N LYS A 586 -32.06 14.79 -14.15
CA LYS A 586 -31.74 15.45 -15.43
C LYS A 586 -30.46 14.88 -16.07
N ASN A 587 -29.47 14.52 -15.25
CA ASN A 587 -28.22 13.89 -15.69
C ASN A 587 -28.38 12.39 -15.96
N ILE A 588 -29.41 11.76 -15.38
CA ILE A 588 -29.77 10.35 -15.64
C ILE A 588 -30.62 10.22 -16.92
N SER A 589 -31.39 11.24 -17.27
CA SER A 589 -32.37 11.20 -18.37
C SER A 589 -31.84 11.57 -19.76
N ASN A 590 -30.94 12.56 -19.86
CA ASN A 590 -30.54 13.10 -21.16
C ASN A 590 -29.27 12.49 -21.76
N VAL A 591 -28.46 11.79 -20.98
CA VAL A 591 -27.31 11.03 -21.44
C VAL A 591 -27.13 9.95 -20.38
N TRP A 592 -27.32 8.67 -20.72
CA TRP A 592 -27.17 7.60 -19.72
C TRP A 592 -25.77 7.67 -19.09
N LEU A 593 -25.72 8.23 -17.88
CA LEU A 593 -24.58 8.29 -16.94
C LEU A 593 -23.28 8.95 -17.45
N THR A 594 -23.39 10.10 -18.14
CA THR A 594 -22.29 11.08 -18.11
C THR A 594 -22.80 12.49 -18.11
N LEU A 595 -22.49 13.19 -17.01
CA LEU A 595 -21.48 14.25 -16.95
C LEU A 595 -21.07 14.42 -15.49
N LEU A 596 -20.52 13.36 -14.93
CA LEU A 596 -19.99 13.37 -13.58
C LEU A 596 -18.72 14.22 -13.57
N THR A 597 -18.72 15.36 -12.88
CA THR A 597 -17.46 15.92 -12.39
C THR A 597 -16.94 15.00 -11.30
N LEU A 598 -15.83 14.30 -11.60
CA LEU A 598 -15.19 13.35 -10.71
C LEU A 598 -14.02 14.06 -10.01
N ALA A 599 -14.05 14.08 -8.68
CA ALA A 599 -12.94 14.52 -7.86
C ALA A 599 -12.34 13.30 -7.14
N LEU A 600 -11.03 13.10 -7.29
CA LEU A 600 -10.27 12.17 -6.46
C LEU A 600 -9.94 12.88 -5.15
N LEU A 601 -10.13 12.20 -4.01
CA LEU A 601 -9.62 12.67 -2.72
C LEU A 601 -8.10 12.53 -2.72
N ASP A 602 -7.36 13.63 -2.59
CA ASP A 602 -5.99 13.58 -2.09
C ASP A 602 -6.07 13.39 -0.58
N PHE A 603 -5.63 12.23 -0.08
CA PHE A 603 -5.20 12.07 1.32
C PHE A 603 -3.68 12.02 1.39
#